data_AF-A0A7K2M5M0-F1
#
_entry.id   AF-A0A7K2M5M0-F1
#
_cell.length_a   1.000
_cell.length_b   1.000
_cell.length_c   1.000
_cell.angle_alpha   90.00
_cell.angle_beta   90.00
_cell.angle_gamma   90.00
#
_symmetry.space_group_name_H-M   'P 1'
#
loop_
_entity.id
_entity.type
_entity.pdbx_description
1 polymer ?
#
loop_
_entity_poly.entity_id
_entity_poly.type
_entity_poly.pdbx_seq_one_letter_code
_entity_poly.pdbx_strand_id
1 'polypeptide(L)'
;LLTADAGPEKRYRQWLAVSRGSVRAVVGTRAAMFAPVRDLGLVALWDDGDDNHSEPHAPQPHAREVLLLRAAQDRCGFLLGSRSCTVEAAQLVETGWARPLVAARDQVRRAAPLVRTVGDRDLA
;
A
#
# COMPACT_ATOMS: atom_id res chain seq x y z
N LEU A 1 2.76 -10.40 -11.19
CA LEU A 1 1.93 -9.21 -11.46
C LEU A 1 0.53 -9.67 -11.87
N LEU A 2 -0.48 -9.31 -11.08
CA LEU A 2 -1.89 -9.47 -11.47
C LEU A 2 -2.35 -8.11 -12.01
N THR A 3 -2.39 -7.97 -13.33
CA THR A 3 -2.82 -6.73 -14.00
C THR A 3 -4.14 -6.94 -14.71
N ALA A 4 -4.94 -5.89 -14.82
CA ALA A 4 -6.24 -5.93 -15.49
C ALA A 4 -6.10 -6.30 -16.98
N ASP A 5 -5.03 -5.82 -17.64
CA ASP A 5 -4.75 -6.01 -19.07
C ASP A 5 -4.35 -7.44 -19.45
N ALA A 6 -4.09 -8.31 -18.47
CA ALA A 6 -3.84 -9.71 -18.74
C ALA A 6 -5.14 -10.41 -19.14
N GLY A 7 -5.12 -11.15 -20.25
CA GLY A 7 -6.25 -11.95 -20.69
C GLY A 7 -6.72 -12.95 -19.61
N PRO A 8 -8.01 -13.37 -19.64
CA PRO A 8 -8.61 -14.20 -18.58
C PRO A 8 -7.81 -15.46 -18.25
N GLU A 9 -7.30 -16.17 -19.25
CA GLU A 9 -6.51 -17.39 -19.08
C GLU A 9 -5.22 -17.14 -18.29
N LYS A 10 -4.50 -16.05 -18.61
CA LYS A 10 -3.25 -15.70 -17.94
C LYS A 10 -3.50 -15.33 -16.48
N ARG A 11 -4.54 -14.54 -16.20
CA ARG A 11 -4.93 -14.19 -14.81
C ARG A 11 -5.31 -15.42 -14.01
N TYR A 12 -6.09 -16.33 -14.60
CA TYR A 12 -6.48 -17.58 -13.95
C TYR A 12 -5.26 -18.46 -13.63
N ARG A 13 -4.34 -18.62 -14.59
CA ARG A 13 -3.10 -19.37 -14.38
C ARG A 13 -2.23 -18.76 -13.28
N GLN A 14 -2.10 -17.43 -13.25
CA GLN A 14 -1.37 -16.70 -12.21
C GLN A 14 -2.02 -16.86 -10.83
N TRP A 15 -3.35 -16.73 -10.75
CA TRP A 15 -4.11 -16.95 -9.52
C TRP A 15 -3.88 -18.35 -8.95
N LEU A 16 -3.98 -19.36 -9.81
CA LEU A 16 -3.70 -20.74 -9.44
C LEU A 16 -2.26 -20.96 -8.97
N ALA A 17 -1.28 -20.30 -9.60
CA ALA A 17 0.12 -20.38 -9.17
C ALA A 17 0.34 -19.75 -7.78
N VAL A 18 -0.34 -18.65 -7.47
CA VAL A 18 -0.33 -18.02 -6.13
C VAL A 18 -0.98 -18.94 -5.11
N SER A 19 -2.19 -19.43 -5.39
CA SER A 19 -2.96 -20.31 -4.49
C SER A 19 -2.21 -21.61 -4.16
N ARG A 20 -1.49 -22.19 -5.14
CA ARG A 20 -0.65 -23.37 -4.92
C ARG A 20 0.68 -23.07 -4.23
N GLY A 21 1.04 -21.81 -4.00
CA GLY A 21 2.30 -21.40 -3.37
C GLY A 21 3.52 -21.40 -4.30
N SER A 22 3.33 -21.65 -5.59
CA SER A 22 4.41 -21.53 -6.59
C SER A 22 4.87 -20.08 -6.78
N VAL A 23 4.01 -19.13 -6.44
CA VAL A 23 4.32 -17.69 -6.38
C VAL A 23 4.14 -17.21 -4.94
N ARG A 24 5.17 -16.57 -4.40
CA ARG A 24 5.24 -16.14 -2.98
C ARG A 24 4.90 -14.67 -2.75
N ALA A 25 4.74 -13.89 -3.82
CA ALA A 25 4.43 -12.47 -3.74
C ALA A 25 3.49 -12.04 -4.87
N VAL A 26 2.55 -11.17 -4.54
CA VAL A 26 1.62 -10.59 -5.51
C VAL A 26 1.73 -9.08 -5.43
N VAL A 27 1.83 -8.48 -6.61
CA VAL A 27 1.77 -7.03 -6.81
C VAL A 27 0.70 -6.78 -7.86
N GLY A 28 -0.16 -5.81 -7.58
CA GLY A 28 -1.29 -5.40 -8.41
C GLY A 28 -1.99 -4.20 -7.80
N THR A 29 -3.12 -3.82 -8.38
CA THR A 29 -3.99 -2.73 -7.91
C THR A 29 -4.99 -3.26 -6.86
N ARG A 30 -6.16 -2.62 -6.71
CA ARG A 30 -7.24 -2.98 -5.77
C ARG A 30 -7.46 -4.48 -5.60
N ALA A 31 -7.65 -5.23 -6.70
CA ALA A 31 -7.99 -6.65 -6.64
C ALA A 31 -6.91 -7.55 -6.00
N ALA A 32 -5.65 -7.09 -5.92
CA ALA A 32 -4.58 -7.84 -5.27
C ALA A 32 -4.85 -8.06 -3.76
N MET A 33 -5.73 -7.25 -3.13
CA MET A 33 -6.14 -7.43 -1.75
C MET A 33 -6.71 -8.83 -1.45
N PHE A 34 -7.25 -9.51 -2.46
CA PHE A 34 -7.81 -10.87 -2.34
C PHE A 34 -6.84 -11.99 -2.70
N ALA A 35 -5.61 -11.68 -3.10
CA ALA A 35 -4.70 -12.70 -3.60
C ALA A 35 -4.35 -13.75 -2.50
N PRO A 36 -4.50 -15.06 -2.78
CA PRO A 36 -4.38 -16.12 -1.79
C PRO A 36 -2.92 -16.56 -1.61
N VAL A 37 -2.06 -15.62 -1.21
CA VAL A 37 -0.64 -15.90 -0.94
C VAL A 37 -0.53 -16.81 0.29
N ARG A 38 0.13 -17.96 0.14
CA ARG A 38 0.42 -18.88 1.25
C ARG A 38 1.47 -18.31 2.19
N ASP A 39 1.28 -18.56 3.49
CA ASP A 39 2.18 -18.11 4.56
C ASP A 39 2.44 -16.60 4.46
N LEU A 40 1.35 -15.82 4.37
CA LEU A 40 1.40 -14.38 4.18
C LEU A 40 2.15 -13.72 5.35
N GLY A 41 3.30 -13.12 5.05
CA GLY A 41 4.13 -12.43 6.06
C GLY A 41 3.91 -10.92 6.13
N LEU A 42 3.47 -10.32 5.02
CA LEU A 42 3.29 -8.87 4.90
C LEU A 42 2.23 -8.56 3.84
N VAL A 43 1.37 -7.60 4.17
CA VAL A 43 0.57 -6.85 3.20
C VAL A 43 1.02 -5.40 3.19
N ALA A 44 1.05 -4.79 2.01
CA ALA A 44 1.41 -3.39 1.85
C ALA A 44 0.43 -2.68 0.94
N LEU A 45 0.03 -1.47 1.33
CA LEU A 45 -0.80 -0.58 0.53
C LEU A 45 -0.07 0.75 0.32
N TRP A 46 -0.12 1.24 -0.91
CA TRP A 46 0.34 2.59 -1.24
C TRP A 46 -0.87 3.48 -1.49
N ASP A 47 -0.88 4.63 -0.81
CA ASP A 47 -1.85 5.72 -0.94
C ASP A 47 -3.30 5.29 -0.70
N ASP A 48 -3.67 5.05 0.57
CA ASP A 48 -5.02 4.59 0.94
C ASP A 48 -6.11 5.66 0.78
N GLY A 49 -5.75 6.88 0.42
CA GLY A 49 -6.70 7.93 0.04
C GLY A 49 -7.07 7.93 -1.44
N ASP A 50 -6.50 7.05 -2.26
CA ASP A 50 -6.86 6.91 -3.67
C ASP A 50 -8.19 6.15 -3.82
N ASP A 51 -9.19 6.80 -4.42
CA ASP A 51 -10.51 6.23 -4.72
C ASP A 51 -10.45 4.92 -5.53
N ASN A 52 -9.37 4.69 -6.29
CA ASN A 52 -9.15 3.44 -6.99
C ASN A 52 -9.09 2.21 -6.07
N HIS A 53 -8.83 2.40 -4.77
CA HIS A 53 -8.85 1.33 -3.77
C HIS A 53 -10.26 0.96 -3.29
N SER A 54 -11.26 1.80 -3.58
CA SER A 54 -12.67 1.52 -3.32
C SER A 54 -13.29 0.72 -4.45
N GLU A 55 -13.91 -0.42 -4.15
CA GLU A 55 -14.72 -1.15 -5.12
C GLU A 55 -16.12 -0.53 -5.19
N PRO A 56 -16.60 -0.05 -6.35
CA PRO A 56 -17.94 0.52 -6.47
C PRO A 56 -19.07 -0.52 -6.39
N HIS A 57 -18.79 -1.79 -6.71
CA HIS A 57 -19.79 -2.86 -6.69
C HIS A 57 -19.91 -3.50 -5.31
N ALA A 58 -21.14 -3.88 -4.92
CA ALA A 58 -21.39 -4.59 -3.67
C ALA A 58 -20.46 -5.83 -3.53
N PRO A 59 -19.84 -6.05 -2.35
CA PRO A 59 -20.10 -5.41 -1.05
C PRO A 59 -19.29 -4.13 -0.79
N GLN A 60 -18.77 -3.50 -1.83
CA GLN A 60 -18.01 -2.23 -1.79
C GLN A 60 -16.79 -2.24 -0.86
N PRO A 61 -15.94 -3.28 -0.92
CA PRO A 61 -14.75 -3.31 -0.08
C PRO A 61 -13.76 -2.20 -0.45
N HIS A 62 -13.16 -1.60 0.56
CA HIS A 62 -11.97 -0.77 0.42
C HIS A 62 -10.71 -1.61 0.66
N ALA A 63 -9.66 -1.42 -0.16
CA ALA A 63 -8.46 -2.24 -0.08
C ALA A 63 -7.76 -2.20 1.29
N ARG A 64 -7.66 -1.02 1.91
CA ARG A 64 -7.14 -0.86 3.28
C ARG A 64 -7.84 -1.79 4.27
N GLU A 65 -9.18 -1.79 4.28
CA GLU A 65 -9.97 -2.55 5.25
C GLU A 65 -9.77 -4.06 5.06
N VAL A 66 -9.78 -4.53 3.80
CA VAL A 66 -9.51 -5.94 3.50
C VAL A 66 -8.10 -6.34 3.95
N LEU A 67 -7.09 -5.51 3.69
CA LEU A 67 -5.71 -5.80 4.07
C LEU A 67 -5.48 -5.75 5.58
N LEU A 68 -6.14 -4.83 6.30
CA LEU A 68 -6.12 -4.79 7.77
C LEU A 68 -6.73 -6.05 8.38
N LEU A 69 -7.90 -6.47 7.88
CA LEU A 69 -8.55 -7.71 8.30
C LEU A 69 -7.66 -8.93 8.05
N ARG A 70 -7.06 -9.01 6.86
CA ARG A 70 -6.12 -10.08 6.54
C ARG A 70 -4.89 -10.07 7.43
N ALA A 71 -4.31 -8.90 7.71
CA ALA A 71 -3.17 -8.81 8.62
C ALA A 71 -3.49 -9.34 10.02
N ALA A 72 -4.68 -9.03 10.54
CA ALA A 72 -5.16 -9.55 11.81
C ALA A 72 -5.42 -11.07 11.77
N GLN A 73 -6.11 -11.56 10.74
CA GLN A 73 -6.47 -12.98 10.60
C GLN A 73 -5.26 -13.88 10.33
N ASP A 74 -4.41 -13.48 9.39
CA ASP A 74 -3.21 -14.24 8.99
C ASP A 74 -2.03 -13.99 9.94
N ARG A 75 -2.17 -13.07 10.91
CA ARG A 75 -1.11 -12.62 11.84
C ARG A 75 0.14 -12.17 11.10
N CYS A 76 -0.05 -11.33 10.10
CA CYS A 76 1.03 -10.82 9.26
C CYS A 76 1.24 -9.31 9.47
N GLY A 77 2.37 -8.79 8.97
CA GLY A 77 2.61 -7.35 8.98
C GLY A 77 1.64 -6.60 8.07
N PHE A 78 1.24 -5.39 8.48
CA PHE A 78 0.58 -4.42 7.63
C PHE A 78 1.47 -3.19 7.47
N LEU A 79 1.69 -2.76 6.24
CA LEU A 79 2.41 -1.53 5.91
C LEU A 79 1.55 -0.62 5.06
N LEU A 80 1.37 0.61 5.52
CA LEU A 80 0.72 1.66 4.74
C LEU A 80 1.73 2.77 4.47
N GLY A 81 1.90 3.13 3.21
CA GLY A 81 2.68 4.29 2.79
C GLY A 81 1.81 5.24 1.99
N SER A 82 1.93 6.54 2.22
CA SER A 82 1.33 7.57 1.38
C SER A 82 2.17 8.85 1.45
N ARG A 83 1.91 9.78 0.52
CA ARG A 83 2.47 11.15 0.56
C ARG A 83 1.71 12.04 1.53
N SER A 84 0.45 11.72 1.82
CA SER A 84 -0.42 12.40 2.80
C SER A 84 -0.81 11.43 3.91
N CYS A 85 -1.36 11.94 5.00
CA CYS A 85 -1.94 11.10 6.06
C CYS A 85 -3.45 11.19 5.95
N THR A 86 -4.12 10.06 5.68
CA THR A 86 -5.59 9.95 5.77
C THR A 86 -6.03 9.95 7.23
N VAL A 87 -7.32 10.19 7.47
CA VAL A 87 -7.90 10.14 8.82
C VAL A 87 -7.82 8.73 9.37
N GLU A 88 -8.05 7.73 8.55
CA GLU A 88 -8.03 6.33 8.94
C GLU A 88 -6.59 5.87 9.24
N ALA A 89 -5.60 6.28 8.45
CA ALA A 89 -4.19 6.03 8.78
C ALA A 89 -3.79 6.70 10.10
N ALA A 90 -4.23 7.94 10.33
CA ALA A 90 -3.99 8.65 11.57
C ALA A 90 -4.63 7.91 12.76
N GLN A 91 -5.86 7.44 12.60
CA GLN A 91 -6.59 6.68 13.62
C GLN A 91 -5.87 5.36 13.98
N LEU A 92 -5.31 4.64 13.00
CA LEU A 92 -4.54 3.41 13.28
C LEU A 92 -3.33 3.70 14.17
N VAL A 93 -2.66 4.83 13.97
CA VAL A 93 -1.51 5.24 14.78
C VAL A 93 -1.97 5.74 16.15
N GLU A 94 -3.00 6.58 16.20
CA GLU A 94 -3.52 7.18 17.44
C GLU A 94 -4.05 6.12 18.42
N THR A 95 -4.71 5.09 17.90
CA THR A 95 -5.21 3.95 18.70
C THR A 95 -4.11 2.97 19.11
N GLY A 96 -2.89 3.13 18.58
CA GLY A 96 -1.77 2.22 18.82
C GLY A 96 -1.85 0.90 18.06
N TRP A 97 -2.81 0.75 17.13
CA TRP A 97 -2.92 -0.42 16.28
C TRP A 97 -1.72 -0.52 15.31
N ALA A 98 -1.32 0.61 14.73
CA ALA A 98 -0.11 0.76 13.95
C ALA A 98 0.92 1.65 14.66
N ARG A 99 2.18 1.56 14.23
CA ARG A 99 3.26 2.45 14.68
C ARG A 99 3.70 3.36 13.53
N PRO A 100 4.04 4.63 13.80
CA PRO A 100 4.54 5.52 12.77
C PRO A 100 5.97 5.10 12.36
N LEU A 101 6.21 5.03 11.05
CA LEU A 101 7.55 4.85 10.48
C LEU A 101 8.04 6.19 9.93
N VAL A 102 8.72 6.95 10.80
CA VAL A 102 9.21 8.30 10.47
C VAL A 102 10.74 8.35 10.51
N ALA A 103 11.32 9.06 9.55
CA ALA A 103 12.76 9.32 9.55
C ALA A 103 13.12 10.43 10.55
N ALA A 104 14.31 10.35 11.14
CA ALA A 104 14.83 11.39 12.02
C ALA A 104 15.00 12.72 11.25
N ARG A 105 14.86 13.85 11.96
CA ARG A 105 14.88 15.19 11.36
C ARG A 105 16.16 15.48 10.56
N ASP A 106 17.30 15.02 11.04
CA ASP A 106 18.60 15.16 10.39
C ASP A 106 18.69 14.33 9.10
N GLN A 107 18.10 13.13 9.08
CA GLN A 107 17.99 12.30 7.89
C GLN A 107 17.08 12.97 6.84
N VAL A 108 15.93 13.50 7.28
CA VAL A 108 15.01 14.23 6.39
C VAL A 108 15.70 15.47 5.80
N ARG A 109 16.40 16.26 6.62
CA ARG A 109 17.10 17.47 6.17
C ARG A 109 18.19 17.18 5.14
N ARG A 110 18.90 16.04 5.28
CA ARG A 110 19.94 15.63 4.32
C ARG A 110 19.38 15.21 2.97
N ALA A 111 18.18 14.61 2.94
CA ALA A 111 17.53 14.16 1.72
C ALA A 111 16.63 15.22 1.07
N ALA A 112 16.17 16.21 1.83
CA ALA A 112 15.29 17.27 1.34
C ALA A 112 15.99 18.13 0.29
N PRO A 113 15.28 18.55 -0.78
CA PRO A 113 15.85 19.47 -1.76
C PRO A 113 16.21 20.81 -1.10
N LEU A 114 17.35 21.38 -1.49
CA LEU A 114 17.76 22.70 -1.03
C LEU A 114 16.84 23.77 -1.65
N VAL A 115 16.01 24.40 -0.83
CA VAL A 115 15.20 25.54 -1.25
C VAL A 115 16.03 26.81 -1.09
N ARG A 116 16.38 27.45 -2.21
CA ARG A 116 17.00 28.79 -2.22
C ARG A 116 15.97 29.78 -2.73
N THR A 117 15.71 30.84 -1.97
CA THR A 117 14.99 32.00 -2.48
C THR A 117 15.92 32.76 -3.41
N VAL A 118 15.49 33.04 -4.64
CA VAL A 118 16.23 33.93 -5.55
C VAL A 118 16.31 35.30 -4.90
N GLY A 119 17.52 35.77 -4.63
CA GLY A 119 17.74 37.16 -4.22
C GLY A 119 18.10 38.04 -5.41
N ASP A 120 18.03 39.36 -5.28
CA ASP A 120 18.39 40.33 -6.33
C ASP A 120 19.82 40.13 -6.89
N ARG A 121 20.70 39.44 -6.16
CA ARG A 121 22.08 39.15 -6.58
C ARG A 121 22.22 37.97 -7.55
N ASP A 122 21.17 37.16 -7.72
CA ASP A 122 21.18 35.99 -8.62
C ASP A 122 20.56 36.31 -10.00
N LEU A 123 20.08 37.54 -10.21
CA LEU A 123 19.42 38.03 -11.43
C LEU A 123 20.32 38.96 -12.29
N ALA A 124 21.56 39.21 -11.86
CA ALA A 124 22.52 40.11 -12.52
C ALA A 124 23.48 39.38 -13.46
#